data_AF-A0A534PHW0-F1
#
_entry.id   AF-A0A534PHW0-F1
#
_cell.length_a   1.000
_cell.length_b   1.000
_cell.length_c   1.000
_cell.angle_alpha   90.00
_cell.angle_beta   90.00
_cell.angle_gamma   90.00
#
_symmetry.space_group_name_H-M   'P 1'
#
loop_
_entity.id
_entity.type
_entity.pdbx_description
1 polymer ?
#
loop_
_entity_poly.entity_id
_entity_poly.type
_entity_poly.pdbx_seq_one_letter_code
_entity_poly.pdbx_strand_id
1 'polypeptide(L)'
;MDVRFDDHAAFQRAAAWAALGGAALAAVAPLPVAAAGAAIAIAFRPGARRRRLVVASGCAAAAGAALALPAAVWPWALSGAFFALVLASARAEAPASARAVAVALCAAIAVVAAHTLPAAALALSQALPRALADVAAGGALGLWLSLAAAPLHISMGADPVEGRLSALRPSLNAELRALAERAAAARRGATHELPAGARADLRGLLDSLALAALDLASRASELGRAAPASLENDLKARNAALAKNAAAADDERARQSYLRAAEALEGQLEHLRRVRRARERVLARLHEEVANLERARFSLTLLHGGDDAVELDLLHERLQHGAVACESEEDLTVSRPVLT
;
A
#
# COMPACT_ATOMS: atom_id res chain seq x y z
N MET A 1 13.17 11.67 11.96
CA MET A 1 11.83 11.35 11.44
C MET A 1 11.87 11.71 9.98
N ASP A 2 11.89 10.74 9.07
CA ASP A 2 11.85 11.06 7.65
C ASP A 2 10.43 11.48 7.28
N VAL A 3 10.34 12.66 6.69
CA VAL A 3 9.08 13.25 6.21
C VAL A 3 9.15 13.17 4.69
N ARG A 4 8.44 12.20 4.11
CA ARG A 4 8.46 11.98 2.65
C ARG A 4 7.14 12.44 2.03
N PHE A 5 7.24 13.06 0.86
CA PHE A 5 6.08 13.40 0.04
C PHE A 5 5.99 12.37 -1.09
N ASP A 6 5.06 11.41 -0.99
CA ASP A 6 5.09 10.18 -1.80
C ASP A 6 4.78 10.40 -3.28
N ASP A 7 4.04 11.46 -3.64
CA ASP A 7 3.52 11.62 -5.00
C ASP A 7 3.25 13.09 -5.34
N HIS A 8 4.31 13.80 -5.73
CA HIS A 8 4.26 15.20 -6.15
C HIS A 8 3.39 15.40 -7.40
N ALA A 9 3.48 14.50 -8.38
CA ALA A 9 2.77 14.64 -9.64
C ALA A 9 1.25 14.40 -9.49
N ALA A 10 0.82 13.42 -8.70
CA ALA A 10 -0.61 13.26 -8.42
C ALA A 10 -1.14 14.39 -7.53
N PHE A 11 -0.33 14.90 -6.59
CA PHE A 11 -0.72 16.08 -5.81
C PHE A 11 -0.93 17.31 -6.68
N GLN A 12 0.01 17.62 -7.58
CA GLN A 12 -0.11 18.75 -8.51
C GLN A 12 -1.35 18.62 -9.41
N ARG A 13 -1.61 17.41 -9.94
CA ARG A 13 -2.84 17.14 -10.71
C ARG A 13 -4.09 17.32 -9.86
N ALA A 14 -4.12 16.80 -8.64
CA ALA A 14 -5.25 16.97 -7.73
C ALA A 14 -5.47 18.43 -7.36
N ALA A 15 -4.40 19.20 -7.15
CA ALA A 15 -4.48 20.64 -6.89
C ALA A 15 -5.01 21.42 -8.09
N ALA A 16 -4.55 21.10 -9.30
CA ALA A 16 -5.07 21.71 -10.53
C ALA A 16 -6.56 21.38 -10.74
N TRP A 17 -6.97 20.12 -10.54
CA TRP A 17 -8.37 19.72 -10.63
C TRP A 17 -9.24 20.35 -9.53
N ALA A 18 -8.73 20.48 -8.32
CA ALA A 18 -9.43 21.15 -7.22
C ALA A 18 -9.63 22.64 -7.53
N ALA A 19 -8.62 23.31 -8.07
CA ALA A 19 -8.70 24.70 -8.51
C ALA A 19 -9.72 24.88 -9.64
N LEU A 20 -9.66 24.03 -10.68
CA LEU A 20 -10.60 24.07 -11.79
C LEU A 20 -12.03 23.76 -11.36
N GLY A 21 -12.23 22.76 -10.49
CA GLY A 21 -13.53 22.39 -9.94
C GLY A 21 -14.14 23.48 -9.07
N GLY A 22 -13.32 24.13 -8.24
CA GLY A 22 -13.73 25.29 -7.44
C GLY A 22 -14.11 26.49 -8.30
N ALA A 23 -13.31 26.80 -9.32
CA ALA A 23 -13.59 27.87 -10.28
C ALA A 23 -14.88 27.63 -11.07
N ALA A 24 -15.07 26.41 -11.58
CA ALA A 24 -16.24 26.05 -12.39
C ALA A 24 -17.55 26.13 -11.59
N LEU A 25 -17.57 25.64 -10.35
CA LEU A 25 -18.78 25.71 -9.52
C LEU A 25 -19.06 27.10 -8.96
N ALA A 26 -18.04 27.91 -8.69
CA ALA A 26 -18.24 29.30 -8.29
C ALA A 26 -18.87 30.16 -9.40
N ALA A 27 -18.77 29.75 -10.66
CA ALA A 27 -19.39 30.46 -11.78
C ALA A 27 -20.93 30.31 -11.83
N VAL A 28 -21.47 29.24 -11.25
CA VAL A 28 -22.90 28.87 -11.34
C VAL A 28 -23.59 28.75 -9.98
N ALA A 29 -22.83 28.80 -8.89
CA ALA A 29 -23.33 28.61 -7.54
C ALA A 29 -22.51 29.42 -6.52
N PRO A 30 -23.09 29.74 -5.35
CA PRO A 30 -22.36 30.44 -4.31
C PRO A 30 -21.14 29.63 -3.81
N LEU A 31 -20.14 30.35 -3.29
CA LEU A 31 -18.85 29.83 -2.78
C LEU A 31 -18.89 28.50 -1.98
N PRO A 32 -19.91 28.19 -1.14
CA PRO A 32 -19.99 26.91 -0.44
C PRO A 32 -20.13 25.69 -1.38
N VAL A 33 -20.79 25.88 -2.53
CA VAL A 33 -20.93 24.84 -3.56
C VAL A 33 -19.61 24.63 -4.31
N ALA A 34 -18.80 25.69 -4.46
CA ALA A 34 -17.44 25.59 -5.01
C ALA A 34 -16.51 24.73 -4.15
N ALA A 35 -16.64 24.78 -2.81
CA ALA A 35 -15.91 23.90 -1.89
C ALA A 35 -16.23 22.41 -2.14
N ALA A 36 -17.49 22.10 -2.47
CA ALA A 36 -17.91 20.73 -2.77
C ALA A 36 -17.34 20.23 -4.11
N GLY A 37 -17.24 21.08 -5.13
CA GLY A 37 -16.61 20.73 -6.41
C GLY A 37 -15.12 20.42 -6.30
N ALA A 38 -14.41 21.24 -5.51
CA ALA A 38 -13.00 20.97 -5.20
C ALA A 38 -12.83 19.64 -4.45
N ALA A 39 -13.71 19.33 -3.49
CA ALA A 39 -13.68 18.07 -2.75
C ALA A 39 -14.03 16.84 -3.64
N ILE A 40 -14.99 16.97 -4.56
CA ILE A 40 -15.33 15.93 -5.53
C ILE A 40 -14.16 15.67 -6.49
N ALA A 41 -13.50 16.73 -6.97
CA ALA A 41 -12.33 16.61 -7.85
C ALA A 41 -11.16 15.87 -7.17
N ILE A 42 -10.94 16.12 -5.87
CA ILE A 42 -9.94 15.40 -5.07
C ILE A 42 -10.34 13.93 -4.82
N ALA A 43 -11.64 13.64 -4.73
CA ALA A 43 -12.17 12.29 -4.52
C ALA A 43 -12.05 11.36 -5.74
N PHE A 44 -11.80 11.89 -6.94
CA PHE A 44 -11.59 11.12 -8.18
C PHE A 44 -10.18 10.52 -8.32
N ARG A 45 -9.45 10.36 -7.21
CA ARG A 45 -8.16 9.65 -7.19
C ARG A 45 -8.32 8.14 -7.50
N PRO A 46 -7.36 7.48 -8.18
CA PRO A 46 -7.33 6.01 -8.28
C PRO A 46 -7.32 5.36 -6.88
N GLY A 47 -8.23 4.41 -6.64
CA GLY A 47 -8.49 3.79 -5.34
C GLY A 47 -9.83 3.05 -5.31
N ALA A 48 -10.08 2.28 -4.25
CA ALA A 48 -11.25 1.41 -4.10
C ALA A 48 -12.58 2.16 -4.29
N ARG A 49 -13.43 1.67 -5.21
CA ARG A 49 -14.70 2.30 -5.64
C ARG A 49 -15.63 2.66 -4.48
N ARG A 50 -15.69 1.82 -3.43
CA ARG A 50 -16.51 2.08 -2.23
C ARG A 50 -16.10 3.35 -1.49
N ARG A 51 -14.80 3.61 -1.36
CA ARG A 51 -14.29 4.77 -0.63
C ARG A 51 -14.60 6.07 -1.37
N ARG A 52 -14.52 6.04 -2.72
CA ARG A 52 -14.92 7.17 -3.57
C ARG A 52 -16.39 7.50 -3.43
N LEU A 53 -17.26 6.48 -3.40
CA LEU A 53 -18.71 6.67 -3.24
C LEU A 53 -19.07 7.27 -1.89
N VAL A 54 -18.42 6.83 -0.80
CA VAL A 54 -18.65 7.38 0.55
C VAL A 54 -18.17 8.83 0.66
N VAL A 55 -17.01 9.16 0.09
CA VAL A 55 -16.51 10.54 0.08
C VAL A 55 -17.39 11.43 -0.78
N ALA A 56 -17.76 10.98 -1.99
CA ALA A 56 -18.61 11.75 -2.89
C ALA A 56 -20.02 11.98 -2.31
N SER A 57 -20.63 10.96 -1.68
CA SER A 57 -21.94 11.12 -1.02
C SER A 57 -21.86 12.05 0.18
N GLY A 58 -20.78 11.99 0.96
CA GLY A 58 -20.52 12.94 2.04
C GLY A 58 -20.40 14.38 1.52
N CYS A 59 -19.60 14.61 0.48
CA CYS A 59 -19.44 15.93 -0.14
C CYS A 59 -20.76 16.46 -0.72
N ALA A 60 -21.56 15.61 -1.37
CA ALA A 60 -22.87 15.97 -1.91
C ALA A 60 -23.86 16.33 -0.79
N ALA A 61 -23.87 15.57 0.31
CA ALA A 61 -24.70 15.86 1.47
C ALA A 61 -24.31 17.19 2.15
N ALA A 62 -23.01 17.46 2.27
CA ALA A 62 -22.51 18.74 2.80
C ALA A 62 -22.86 19.93 1.89
N ALA A 63 -22.77 19.75 0.56
CA ALA A 63 -23.20 20.75 -0.40
C ALA A 63 -24.71 21.03 -0.31
N GLY A 64 -25.52 19.98 -0.19
CA GLY A 64 -26.96 20.08 -0.01
C GLY A 64 -27.34 20.79 1.29
N ALA A 65 -26.64 20.50 2.39
CA ALA A 65 -26.82 21.19 3.66
C ALA A 65 -26.42 22.67 3.57
N ALA A 66 -25.36 23.00 2.83
CA ALA A 66 -24.91 24.38 2.59
C ALA A 66 -25.91 25.21 1.77
N LEU A 67 -26.68 24.57 0.88
CA LEU A 67 -27.75 25.22 0.13
C LEU A 67 -29.03 25.40 0.95
N ALA A 68 -29.26 24.56 1.96
CA ALA A 68 -30.47 24.57 2.78
C ALA A 68 -30.41 25.55 3.97
N LEU A 69 -29.22 25.96 4.41
CA LEU A 69 -29.03 26.81 5.58
C LEU A 69 -28.79 28.29 5.19
N PRO A 70 -29.37 29.26 5.91
CA PRO A 70 -29.20 30.67 5.60
C PRO A 70 -27.73 31.10 5.77
N ALA A 71 -27.23 31.88 4.80
CA ALA A 71 -25.83 32.31 4.69
C ALA A 71 -25.28 33.03 5.95
N ALA A 72 -26.15 33.60 6.78
CA ALA A 72 -25.79 34.26 8.03
C ALA A 72 -25.32 33.31 9.15
N VAL A 73 -25.55 32.00 9.02
CA VAL A 73 -25.33 31.01 10.09
C VAL A 73 -24.20 30.02 9.74
N TRP A 74 -23.48 30.21 8.63
CA TRP A 74 -22.43 29.26 8.25
C TRP A 74 -21.06 29.71 8.75
N PRO A 75 -20.57 29.19 9.91
CA PRO A 75 -19.18 29.34 10.23
C PRO A 75 -18.40 28.49 9.23
N TRP A 76 -17.55 29.13 8.44
CA TRP A 76 -16.52 28.50 7.61
C TRP A 76 -15.78 27.34 8.32
N ALA A 77 -15.77 27.35 9.65
CA ALA A 77 -15.33 26.26 10.53
C ALA A 77 -16.05 24.91 10.30
N LEU A 78 -17.36 24.87 10.01
CA LEU A 78 -18.08 23.61 9.76
C LEU A 78 -17.67 22.96 8.44
N SER A 79 -17.46 23.75 7.40
CA SER A 79 -16.89 23.29 6.12
C SER A 79 -15.46 22.78 6.29
N GLY A 80 -14.65 23.47 7.11
CA GLY A 80 -13.31 23.01 7.48
C GLY A 80 -13.32 21.71 8.28
N ALA A 81 -14.21 21.57 9.25
CA ALA A 81 -14.39 20.37 10.06
C ALA A 81 -14.85 19.18 9.21
N PHE A 82 -15.79 19.40 8.30
CA PHE A 82 -16.26 18.35 7.38
C PHE A 82 -15.16 17.90 6.42
N PHE A 83 -14.41 18.85 5.85
CA PHE A 83 -13.27 18.54 5.00
C PHE A 83 -12.21 17.76 5.78
N ALA A 84 -11.86 18.20 7.00
CA ALA A 84 -10.93 17.47 7.87
C ALA A 84 -11.41 16.05 8.20
N LEU A 85 -12.72 15.84 8.37
CA LEU A 85 -13.31 14.52 8.65
C LEU A 85 -13.27 13.60 7.42
N VAL A 86 -13.52 14.13 6.23
CA VAL A 86 -13.33 13.44 4.95
C VAL A 86 -11.86 13.06 4.77
N LEU A 87 -10.92 13.98 5.02
CA LEU A 87 -9.48 13.73 4.95
C LEU A 87 -9.01 12.72 6.01
N ALA A 88 -9.56 12.75 7.22
CA ALA A 88 -9.31 11.76 8.28
C ALA A 88 -9.75 10.36 7.85
N SER A 89 -10.93 10.25 7.23
CA SER A 89 -11.46 8.99 6.73
C SER A 89 -10.60 8.42 5.59
N ALA A 90 -9.94 9.29 4.81
CA ALA A 90 -8.97 8.93 3.77
C ALA A 90 -7.64 8.37 4.32
N ARG A 91 -7.37 8.51 5.62
CA ARG A 91 -6.21 7.93 6.33
C ARG A 91 -6.60 6.91 7.42
N ALA A 92 -7.73 6.23 7.26
CA ALA A 92 -8.22 5.21 8.20
C ALA A 92 -7.23 4.07 8.52
N GLU A 93 -6.26 3.82 7.66
CA GLU A 93 -5.22 2.79 7.82
C GLU A 93 -3.92 3.32 8.43
N ALA A 94 -3.75 4.65 8.54
CA ALA A 94 -2.55 5.25 9.14
C ALA A 94 -2.58 5.17 10.67
N PRO A 95 -1.41 5.14 11.35
CA PRO A 95 -1.35 5.17 12.82
C PRO A 95 -2.04 6.41 13.39
N ALA A 96 -2.65 6.25 14.58
CA ALA A 96 -3.52 7.27 15.18
C ALA A 96 -2.83 8.63 15.38
N SER A 97 -1.53 8.63 15.72
CA SER A 97 -0.74 9.85 15.88
C SER A 97 -0.55 10.61 14.57
N ALA A 98 -0.18 9.92 13.48
CA ALA A 98 -0.05 10.53 12.16
C ALA A 98 -1.38 11.07 11.64
N ARG A 99 -2.48 10.36 11.93
CA ARG A 99 -3.84 10.81 11.61
C ARG A 99 -4.20 12.08 12.38
N ALA A 100 -3.91 12.13 13.68
CA ALA A 100 -4.17 13.31 14.51
C ALA A 100 -3.39 14.54 14.02
N VAL A 101 -2.11 14.38 13.69
CA VAL A 101 -1.30 15.49 13.15
C VAL A 101 -1.80 15.95 11.79
N ALA A 102 -2.12 15.02 10.88
CA ALA A 102 -2.68 15.37 9.58
C ALA A 102 -4.01 16.13 9.73
N VAL A 103 -4.92 15.65 10.58
CA VAL A 103 -6.20 16.31 10.87
C VAL A 103 -6.00 17.69 11.48
N ALA A 104 -5.08 17.84 12.43
CA ALA A 104 -4.76 19.12 13.04
C ALA A 104 -4.20 20.11 12.01
N LEU A 105 -3.32 19.67 11.12
CA LEU A 105 -2.78 20.53 10.06
C LEU A 105 -3.85 20.92 9.03
N CYS A 106 -4.71 19.98 8.64
CA CYS A 106 -5.84 20.24 7.75
C CYS A 106 -6.81 21.27 8.37
N ALA A 107 -7.11 21.13 9.67
CA ALA A 107 -7.97 22.04 10.40
C ALA A 107 -7.34 23.45 10.49
N ALA A 108 -6.04 23.54 10.80
CA ALA A 108 -5.32 24.81 10.84
C ALA A 108 -5.35 25.52 9.48
N ILE A 109 -5.09 24.81 8.39
CA ILE A 109 -5.13 25.37 7.03
C ILE A 109 -6.55 25.82 6.67
N ALA A 110 -7.58 25.05 7.03
CA ALA A 110 -8.96 25.42 6.80
C ALA A 110 -9.36 26.70 7.57
N VAL A 111 -8.88 26.88 8.80
CA VAL A 111 -9.10 28.11 9.59
C VAL A 111 -8.41 29.31 8.92
N VAL A 112 -7.17 29.16 8.45
CA VAL A 112 -6.47 30.24 7.74
C VAL A 112 -7.21 30.61 6.45
N ALA A 113 -7.67 29.63 5.68
CA ALA A 113 -8.46 29.85 4.47
C ALA A 113 -9.78 30.58 4.78
N ALA A 114 -10.48 30.18 5.85
CA ALA A 114 -11.72 30.81 6.30
C ALA A 114 -11.56 32.31 6.64
N HIS A 115 -10.41 32.71 7.17
CA HIS A 115 -10.12 34.11 7.50
C HIS A 115 -9.61 34.92 6.31
N THR A 116 -8.86 34.32 5.40
CA THR A 116 -8.18 35.04 4.31
C THR A 116 -9.03 35.17 3.04
N LEU A 117 -9.83 34.15 2.71
CA LEU A 117 -10.60 34.12 1.47
C LEU A 117 -11.70 35.18 1.37
N PRO A 118 -12.47 35.52 2.43
CA PRO A 118 -13.48 36.58 2.33
C PRO A 118 -12.86 37.96 2.03
N ALA A 119 -11.70 38.26 2.64
CA ALA A 119 -10.98 39.51 2.38
C ALA A 119 -10.42 39.56 0.96
N ALA A 120 -9.87 38.43 0.48
CA ALA A 120 -9.39 38.32 -0.90
C ALA A 120 -10.52 38.44 -1.93
N ALA A 121 -11.67 37.80 -1.69
CA ALA A 121 -12.84 37.90 -2.56
C ALA A 121 -13.39 39.33 -2.62
N LEU A 122 -13.44 40.03 -1.48
CA LEU A 122 -13.84 41.43 -1.40
C LEU A 122 -12.89 42.33 -2.21
N ALA A 123 -11.58 42.17 -2.04
CA ALA A 123 -10.57 42.91 -2.80
C ALA A 123 -10.67 42.64 -4.31
N LEU A 124 -10.87 41.38 -4.71
CA LEU A 124 -11.04 41.00 -6.11
C LEU A 124 -12.32 41.62 -6.71
N SER A 125 -13.41 41.68 -5.95
CA SER A 125 -14.66 42.29 -6.41
C SER A 125 -14.58 43.80 -6.66
N GLN A 126 -13.56 44.48 -6.10
CA GLN A 126 -13.32 45.90 -6.36
C GLN A 126 -12.57 46.13 -7.68
N ALA A 127 -11.84 45.12 -8.17
CA ALA A 127 -11.00 45.22 -9.36
C ALA A 127 -11.57 44.46 -10.57
N LEU A 128 -12.43 43.46 -10.34
CA LEU A 128 -12.98 42.58 -11.38
C LEU A 128 -14.52 42.58 -11.39
N PRO A 129 -15.13 42.32 -12.57
CA PRO A 129 -16.54 41.95 -12.66
C PRO A 129 -16.86 40.79 -11.72
N ARG A 130 -18.04 40.86 -11.08
CA ARG A 130 -18.46 39.92 -10.03
C ARG A 130 -18.27 38.45 -10.42
N ALA A 131 -18.63 38.06 -11.65
CA ALA A 131 -18.45 36.70 -12.15
C ALA A 131 -16.96 36.26 -12.18
N LEU A 132 -16.04 37.15 -12.58
CA LEU A 132 -14.61 36.85 -12.58
C LEU A 132 -14.03 36.82 -11.16
N ALA A 133 -14.53 37.68 -10.27
CA ALA A 133 -14.16 37.66 -8.86
C ALA A 133 -14.60 36.36 -8.18
N ASP A 134 -15.82 35.88 -8.45
CA ASP A 134 -16.35 34.62 -7.93
C ASP A 134 -15.56 33.41 -8.46
N VAL A 135 -15.23 33.38 -9.76
CA VAL A 135 -14.39 32.34 -10.37
C VAL A 135 -12.99 32.32 -9.75
N ALA A 136 -12.36 33.48 -9.59
CA ALA A 136 -11.03 33.59 -8.98
C ALA A 136 -11.04 33.17 -7.51
N ALA A 137 -12.06 33.57 -6.74
CA ALA A 137 -12.24 33.16 -5.35
C ALA A 137 -12.49 31.64 -5.22
N GLY A 138 -13.29 31.06 -6.11
CA GLY A 138 -13.52 29.62 -6.18
C GLY A 138 -12.26 28.83 -6.51
N GLY A 139 -11.45 29.31 -7.46
CA GLY A 139 -10.16 28.71 -7.80
C GLY A 139 -9.16 28.79 -6.64
N ALA A 140 -9.08 29.94 -5.97
CA ALA A 140 -8.23 30.13 -4.78
C ALA A 140 -8.66 29.20 -3.63
N LEU A 141 -9.97 29.06 -3.39
CA LEU A 141 -10.51 28.10 -2.42
C LEU A 141 -10.13 26.66 -2.78
N GLY A 142 -10.23 26.28 -4.06
CA GLY A 142 -9.80 24.97 -4.54
C GLY A 142 -8.31 24.69 -4.30
N LEU A 143 -7.46 25.68 -4.54
CA LEU A 143 -6.03 25.59 -4.22
C LEU A 143 -5.78 25.46 -2.72
N TRP A 144 -6.45 26.26 -1.89
CA TRP A 144 -6.34 26.16 -0.42
C TRP A 144 -6.78 24.80 0.10
N LEU A 145 -7.86 24.23 -0.44
CA LEU A 145 -8.33 22.89 -0.08
C LEU A 145 -7.33 21.81 -0.53
N SER A 146 -6.69 21.98 -1.69
CA SER A 146 -5.62 21.08 -2.11
C SER A 146 -4.39 21.17 -1.20
N LEU A 147 -3.99 22.37 -0.78
CA LEU A 147 -2.90 22.57 0.17
C LEU A 147 -3.25 21.97 1.54
N ALA A 148 -4.50 22.10 1.98
CA ALA A 148 -5.01 21.45 3.18
C ALA A 148 -4.96 19.92 3.07
N ALA A 149 -5.04 19.35 1.87
CA ALA A 149 -4.87 17.93 1.63
C ALA A 149 -3.40 17.51 1.50
N ALA A 150 -2.43 18.43 1.35
CA ALA A 150 -1.00 18.13 1.24
C ALA A 150 -0.46 17.22 2.37
N PRO A 151 -0.88 17.35 3.65
CA PRO A 151 -0.46 16.44 4.72
C PRO A 151 -0.89 14.99 4.49
N LEU A 152 -1.95 14.76 3.71
CA LEU A 152 -2.33 13.42 3.26
C LEU A 152 -1.43 12.86 2.16
N HIS A 153 -0.52 13.65 1.62
CA HIS A 153 0.54 13.19 0.71
C HIS A 153 1.89 13.09 1.42
N ILE A 154 1.97 13.58 2.66
CA ILE A 154 3.11 13.38 3.52
C ILE A 154 2.97 12.01 4.20
N SER A 155 3.82 11.05 3.85
CA SER A 155 4.02 9.85 4.65
C SER A 155 4.93 10.20 5.82
N MET A 156 4.31 10.59 6.94
CA MET A 156 4.93 10.46 8.26
C MET A 156 4.79 8.99 8.68
N GLY A 157 5.55 8.10 8.06
CA GLY A 157 5.42 6.67 8.24
C GLY A 157 6.79 6.02 8.21
N ALA A 158 7.05 5.15 9.17
CA ALA A 158 8.20 4.26 9.12
C ALA A 158 8.26 3.59 7.74
N ASP A 159 9.48 3.47 7.19
CA ASP A 159 9.76 2.75 5.95
C ASP A 159 8.91 1.46 5.89
N PRO A 160 8.02 1.27 4.89
CA PRO A 160 7.09 0.15 4.87
C PRO A 160 7.82 -1.20 4.91
N VAL A 161 9.02 -1.27 4.33
CA VAL A 161 9.87 -2.46 4.36
C VAL A 161 10.36 -2.73 5.79
N GLU A 162 10.80 -1.69 6.51
CA GLU A 162 11.26 -1.81 7.90
C GLU A 162 10.10 -2.13 8.86
N GLY A 163 8.93 -1.52 8.64
CA GLY A 163 7.69 -1.84 9.35
C GLY A 163 7.29 -3.31 9.17
N ARG A 164 7.33 -3.80 7.93
CA ARG A 164 7.05 -5.22 7.63
C ARG A 164 8.09 -6.16 8.23
N LEU A 165 9.38 -5.84 8.10
CA LEU A 165 10.48 -6.63 8.65
C LEU A 165 10.39 -6.75 10.17
N SER A 166 10.16 -5.63 10.87
CA SER A 166 10.02 -5.61 12.33
C SER A 166 8.82 -6.44 12.81
N ALA A 167 7.69 -6.40 12.10
CA ALA A 167 6.53 -7.24 12.39
C ALA A 167 6.80 -8.74 12.15
N LEU A 168 7.56 -9.09 11.10
CA LEU A 168 7.84 -10.49 10.75
C LEU A 168 8.94 -11.12 11.60
N ARG A 169 9.96 -10.36 12.00
CA ARG A 169 11.14 -10.79 12.76
C ARG A 169 10.90 -11.83 13.87
N PRO A 170 9.93 -11.67 14.79
CA PRO A 170 9.70 -12.64 15.87
C PRO A 170 9.21 -14.00 15.37
N SER A 171 8.58 -14.03 14.19
CA SER A 171 7.98 -15.25 13.63
C SER A 171 8.98 -16.05 12.77
N LEU A 172 10.02 -15.40 12.22
CA LEU A 172 10.99 -16.03 11.32
C LEU A 172 12.05 -16.82 12.10
N ASN A 173 12.46 -17.96 11.53
CA ASN A 173 13.64 -18.69 11.97
C ASN A 173 14.93 -17.91 11.57
N ALA A 174 16.10 -18.35 12.06
CA ALA A 174 17.35 -17.63 11.86
C ALA A 174 17.73 -17.44 10.37
N GLU A 175 17.54 -18.47 9.54
CA GLU A 175 17.86 -18.44 8.11
C GLU A 175 16.96 -17.46 7.34
N LEU A 176 15.63 -17.59 7.50
CA LEU A 176 14.67 -16.70 6.85
C LEU A 176 14.82 -15.25 7.33
N ARG A 177 15.13 -15.07 8.62
CA ARG A 177 15.42 -13.75 9.18
C ARG A 177 16.65 -13.13 8.54
N ALA A 178 17.73 -13.89 8.36
CA ALA A 178 18.94 -13.41 7.71
C ALA A 178 18.68 -12.98 6.25
N LEU A 179 17.87 -13.75 5.50
CA LEU A 179 17.49 -13.39 4.13
C LEU A 179 16.60 -12.15 4.09
N ALA A 180 15.59 -12.06 4.97
CA ALA A 180 14.71 -10.90 5.08
C ALA A 180 15.48 -9.61 5.44
N GLU A 181 16.41 -9.70 6.40
CA GLU A 181 17.26 -8.58 6.79
C GLU A 181 18.22 -8.17 5.67
N ARG A 182 18.74 -9.13 4.91
CA ARG A 182 19.58 -8.90 3.73
C ARG A 182 18.81 -8.21 2.60
N ALA A 183 17.58 -8.64 2.31
CA ALA A 183 16.70 -7.97 1.35
C ALA A 183 16.47 -6.50 1.74
N ALA A 184 16.09 -6.25 2.99
CA ALA A 184 15.88 -4.89 3.48
C ALA A 184 17.16 -4.05 3.45
N ALA A 185 18.31 -4.62 3.79
CA ALA A 185 19.61 -3.94 3.72
C ALA A 185 20.00 -3.63 2.27
N ALA A 186 19.79 -4.55 1.33
CA ALA A 186 20.03 -4.34 -0.09
C ALA A 186 19.15 -3.21 -0.64
N ARG A 187 17.85 -3.19 -0.31
CA ARG A 187 16.94 -2.09 -0.65
C ARG A 187 17.38 -0.76 -0.05
N ARG A 188 17.77 -0.71 1.23
CA ARG A 188 18.27 0.52 1.87
C ARG A 188 19.52 1.04 1.18
N GLY A 189 20.48 0.15 0.88
CA GLY A 189 21.68 0.49 0.13
C GLY A 189 21.33 1.02 -1.27
N ALA A 190 20.52 0.30 -2.05
CA ALA A 190 20.07 0.75 -3.36
C ALA A 190 19.40 2.13 -3.30
N THR A 191 18.58 2.37 -2.27
CA THR A 191 17.87 3.63 -2.10
C THR A 191 18.80 4.80 -1.77
N HIS A 192 19.89 4.54 -1.06
CA HIS A 192 20.93 5.52 -0.73
C HIS A 192 21.74 5.94 -1.96
N GLU A 193 22.01 4.99 -2.86
CA GLU A 193 22.78 5.24 -4.08
C GLU A 193 21.97 5.90 -5.21
N LEU A 194 20.64 6.00 -5.06
CA LEU A 194 19.78 6.66 -6.06
C LEU A 194 20.15 8.15 -6.23
N PRO A 195 20.44 8.61 -7.46
CA PRO A 195 20.77 10.02 -7.70
C PRO A 195 19.61 10.96 -7.38
N ALA A 196 19.94 12.20 -7.01
CA ALA A 196 18.96 13.25 -6.76
C ALA A 196 18.18 13.56 -8.05
N GLY A 197 16.90 13.18 -8.09
CA GLY A 197 16.06 13.27 -9.30
C GLY A 197 15.74 11.93 -9.96
N ALA A 198 16.27 10.81 -9.45
CA ALA A 198 15.86 9.47 -9.87
C ALA A 198 14.34 9.29 -9.74
N ARG A 199 13.73 8.62 -10.73
CA ARG A 199 12.28 8.44 -10.82
C ARG A 199 11.73 7.82 -9.52
N ALA A 200 10.63 8.40 -9.02
CA ALA A 200 9.88 7.84 -7.90
C ALA A 200 9.47 6.38 -8.16
N ASP A 201 9.23 6.04 -9.42
CA ASP A 201 8.89 4.70 -9.88
C ASP A 201 9.97 3.67 -9.58
N LEU A 202 11.26 4.01 -9.73
CA LEU A 202 12.37 3.10 -9.45
C LEU A 202 12.47 2.79 -7.95
N ARG A 203 12.28 3.80 -7.10
CA ARG A 203 12.19 3.59 -5.65
C ARG A 203 10.97 2.72 -5.29
N GLY A 204 9.84 2.95 -5.96
CA GLY A 204 8.64 2.12 -5.82
C GLY A 204 8.88 0.66 -6.18
N LEU A 205 9.64 0.39 -7.26
CA LEU A 205 10.04 -0.97 -7.65
C LEU A 205 10.97 -1.63 -6.63
N LEU A 206 11.94 -0.90 -6.07
CA LEU A 206 12.81 -1.42 -5.01
C LEU A 206 11.99 -1.75 -3.75
N ASP A 207 11.02 -0.91 -3.40
CA ASP A 207 10.10 -1.14 -2.29
C ASP A 207 9.23 -2.38 -2.54
N SER A 208 8.68 -2.55 -3.76
CA SER A 208 7.86 -3.71 -4.10
C SER A 208 8.64 -5.03 -4.09
N LEU A 209 9.85 -5.05 -4.64
CA LEU A 209 10.73 -6.24 -4.62
C LEU A 209 11.11 -6.62 -3.18
N ALA A 210 11.44 -5.64 -2.33
CA ALA A 210 11.74 -5.89 -0.93
C ALA A 210 10.53 -6.44 -0.17
N LEU A 211 9.34 -5.89 -0.40
CA LEU A 211 8.10 -6.40 0.19
C LEU A 211 7.77 -7.82 -0.30
N ALA A 212 7.95 -8.10 -1.59
CA ALA A 212 7.78 -9.44 -2.16
C ALA A 212 8.72 -10.46 -1.50
N ALA A 213 10.00 -10.11 -1.31
CA ALA A 213 10.95 -10.95 -0.57
C ALA A 213 10.49 -11.21 0.88
N LEU A 214 9.98 -10.19 1.58
CA LEU A 214 9.46 -10.36 2.95
C LEU A 214 8.21 -11.26 2.99
N ASP A 215 7.33 -11.18 1.99
CA ASP A 215 6.15 -12.03 1.90
C ASP A 215 6.52 -13.48 1.56
N LEU A 216 7.50 -13.71 0.68
CA LEU A 216 8.07 -15.04 0.44
C LEU A 216 8.69 -15.63 1.71
N ALA A 217 9.39 -14.82 2.52
CA ALA A 217 9.92 -15.26 3.81
C ALA A 217 8.81 -15.65 4.79
N SER A 218 7.70 -14.89 4.85
CA SER A 218 6.52 -15.23 5.65
C SER A 218 5.92 -16.56 5.21
N ARG A 219 5.67 -16.72 3.90
CA ARG A 219 5.11 -17.95 3.32
C ARG A 219 6.00 -19.17 3.56
N ALA A 220 7.31 -19.04 3.37
CA ALA A 220 8.26 -20.11 3.68
C ALA A 220 8.27 -20.49 5.16
N SER A 221 8.08 -19.51 6.05
CA SER A 221 7.92 -19.75 7.49
C SER A 221 6.63 -20.50 7.82
N GLU A 222 5.50 -20.09 7.23
CA GLU A 222 4.20 -20.75 7.39
C GLU A 222 4.22 -22.20 6.89
N LEU A 223 4.77 -22.45 5.69
CA LEU A 223 4.95 -23.80 5.15
C LEU A 223 5.89 -24.63 6.03
N GLY A 224 6.93 -24.02 6.60
CA GLY A 224 7.84 -24.67 7.54
C GLY A 224 7.16 -25.10 8.85
N ARG A 225 6.21 -24.29 9.35
CA ARG A 225 5.39 -24.65 10.53
C ARG A 225 4.35 -25.72 10.20
N ALA A 226 3.81 -25.73 8.98
CA ALA A 226 2.82 -26.71 8.54
C ALA A 226 3.42 -28.11 8.32
N ALA A 227 4.70 -28.21 7.99
CA ALA A 227 5.39 -29.49 7.75
C ALA A 227 6.70 -29.62 8.54
N PRO A 228 6.65 -29.75 9.89
CA PRO A 228 7.84 -29.91 10.71
C PRO A 228 8.44 -31.32 10.51
N ALA A 229 9.78 -31.41 10.55
CA ALA A 229 10.51 -32.67 10.37
C ALA A 229 10.17 -33.73 11.43
N SER A 230 9.83 -33.31 12.66
CA SER A 230 9.38 -34.21 13.73
C SER A 230 8.10 -34.94 13.36
N LEU A 231 7.12 -34.26 12.78
CA LEU A 231 5.85 -34.86 12.35
C LEU A 231 6.08 -35.91 11.26
N GLU A 232 6.96 -35.65 10.30
CA GLU A 232 7.32 -36.63 9.27
C GLU A 232 7.95 -37.88 9.88
N ASN A 233 8.87 -37.71 10.84
CA ASN A 233 9.52 -38.82 11.54
C ASN A 233 8.52 -39.65 12.36
N ASP A 234 7.61 -38.99 13.08
CA ASP A 234 6.57 -39.65 13.86
C ASP A 234 5.62 -40.46 12.97
N LEU A 235 5.20 -39.90 11.83
CA LEU A 235 4.34 -40.60 10.87
C LEU A 235 5.05 -41.80 10.23
N LYS A 236 6.35 -41.67 9.91
CA LYS A 236 7.16 -42.80 9.42
C LYS A 236 7.27 -43.91 10.47
N ALA A 237 7.53 -43.56 11.72
CA ALA A 237 7.63 -44.53 12.82
C ALA A 237 6.29 -45.25 13.05
N ARG A 238 5.18 -44.51 13.04
CA ARG A 238 3.83 -45.09 13.15
C ARG A 238 3.48 -46.00 11.98
N ASN A 239 3.82 -45.60 10.75
CA ASN A 239 3.59 -46.43 9.57
C ASN A 239 4.39 -47.75 9.66
N ALA A 240 5.68 -47.68 10.03
CA ALA A 240 6.50 -48.86 10.26
C ALA A 240 5.94 -49.78 11.36
N ALA A 241 5.42 -49.20 12.46
CA ALA A 241 4.77 -49.96 13.52
C ALA A 241 3.48 -50.66 13.05
N LEU A 242 2.64 -49.98 12.26
CA LEU A 242 1.43 -50.57 11.67
C LEU A 242 1.78 -51.72 10.70
N ALA A 243 2.81 -51.55 9.87
CA ALA A 243 3.28 -52.61 8.98
C ALA A 243 3.78 -53.84 9.76
N LYS A 244 4.53 -53.63 10.84
CA LYS A 244 4.98 -54.70 11.74
C LYS A 244 3.79 -55.42 12.40
N ASN A 245 2.80 -54.67 12.89
CA ASN A 245 1.60 -55.23 13.51
C ASN A 245 0.75 -56.01 12.50
N ALA A 246 0.64 -55.53 11.26
CA ALA A 246 -0.05 -56.26 10.18
C ALA A 246 0.63 -57.59 9.86
N ALA A 247 1.97 -57.61 9.84
CA ALA A 247 2.74 -58.84 9.58
C ALA A 247 2.64 -59.87 10.72
N ALA A 248 2.42 -59.41 11.96
CA ALA A 248 2.30 -60.26 13.14
C ALA A 248 0.83 -60.64 13.47
N ALA A 249 -0.15 -60.13 12.73
CA ALA A 249 -1.56 -60.38 13.00
C ALA A 249 -2.02 -61.71 12.39
N ASP A 250 -2.54 -62.60 13.23
CA ASP A 250 -3.12 -63.88 12.80
C ASP A 250 -4.55 -63.74 12.24
N ASP A 251 -5.30 -62.72 12.67
CA ASP A 251 -6.64 -62.41 12.15
C ASP A 251 -6.57 -61.56 10.87
N GLU A 252 -7.13 -62.08 9.79
CA GLU A 252 -7.20 -61.41 8.49
C GLU A 252 -7.91 -60.04 8.56
N ARG A 253 -8.97 -59.92 9.37
CA ARG A 253 -9.70 -58.65 9.49
C ARG A 253 -8.84 -57.59 10.19
N ALA A 254 -8.12 -57.99 11.23
CA ALA A 254 -7.18 -57.11 11.94
C ALA A 254 -6.03 -56.68 11.01
N ARG A 255 -5.45 -57.63 10.26
CA ARG A 255 -4.42 -57.36 9.25
C ARG A 255 -4.86 -56.33 8.22
N GLN A 256 -6.05 -56.51 7.65
CA GLN A 256 -6.62 -55.55 6.69
C GLN A 256 -6.85 -54.17 7.30
N SER A 257 -7.27 -54.09 8.57
CA SER A 257 -7.43 -52.82 9.28
C SER A 257 -6.09 -52.08 9.45
N TYR A 258 -5.03 -52.79 9.86
CA TYR A 258 -3.69 -52.20 9.97
C TYR A 258 -3.15 -51.70 8.62
N LEU A 259 -3.36 -52.47 7.54
CA LEU A 259 -2.93 -52.06 6.20
C LEU A 259 -3.67 -50.80 5.71
N ARG A 260 -4.98 -50.72 5.91
CA ARG A 260 -5.75 -49.49 5.58
C ARG A 260 -5.28 -48.28 6.38
N ALA A 261 -4.96 -48.48 7.66
CA ALA A 261 -4.40 -47.41 8.49
C ALA A 261 -3.00 -46.97 7.97
N ALA A 262 -2.16 -47.91 7.55
CA ALA A 262 -0.85 -47.61 6.98
C ALA A 262 -0.96 -46.82 5.66
N GLU A 263 -1.89 -47.21 4.78
CA GLU A 263 -2.19 -46.49 3.53
C GLU A 263 -2.66 -45.05 3.79
N ALA A 264 -3.53 -44.83 4.79
CA ALA A 264 -3.95 -43.50 5.19
C ALA A 264 -2.77 -42.62 5.67
N LEU A 265 -1.82 -43.19 6.43
CA LEU A 265 -0.61 -42.47 6.85
C LEU A 265 0.33 -42.19 5.68
N GLU A 266 0.40 -43.07 4.68
CA GLU A 266 1.19 -42.83 3.47
C GLU A 266 0.65 -41.63 2.68
N GLY A 267 -0.68 -41.49 2.57
CA GLY A 267 -1.31 -40.29 2.00
C GLY A 267 -0.93 -39.00 2.73
N GLN A 268 -0.85 -39.02 4.06
CA GLN A 268 -0.40 -37.88 4.87
C GLN A 268 1.09 -37.56 4.65
N LEU A 269 1.95 -38.59 4.58
CA LEU A 269 3.37 -38.42 4.27
C LEU A 269 3.57 -37.79 2.88
N GLU A 270 2.80 -38.22 1.88
CA GLU A 270 2.88 -37.64 0.54
C GLU A 270 2.40 -36.18 0.52
N HIS A 271 1.38 -35.84 1.32
CA HIS A 271 0.97 -34.45 1.51
C HIS A 271 2.10 -33.60 2.12
N LEU A 272 2.77 -34.08 3.18
CA LEU A 272 3.90 -33.38 3.78
C LEU A 272 5.07 -33.19 2.80
N ARG A 273 5.37 -34.20 1.98
CA ARG A 273 6.40 -34.08 0.92
C ARG A 273 6.03 -33.01 -0.11
N ARG A 274 4.74 -32.85 -0.44
CA ARG A 274 4.27 -31.78 -1.33
C ARG A 274 4.46 -30.40 -0.69
N VAL A 275 4.13 -30.25 0.60
CA VAL A 275 4.35 -29.00 1.35
C VAL A 275 5.85 -28.65 1.43
N ARG A 276 6.73 -29.63 1.66
CA ARG A 276 8.19 -29.42 1.65
C ARG A 276 8.71 -28.94 0.30
N ARG A 277 8.30 -29.58 -0.79
CA ARG A 277 8.64 -29.15 -2.16
C ARG A 277 8.11 -27.74 -2.46
N ALA A 278 6.94 -27.38 -1.94
CA ALA A 278 6.43 -26.01 -2.04
C ALA A 278 7.31 -25.02 -1.28
N ARG A 279 7.71 -25.33 -0.05
CA ARG A 279 8.62 -24.51 0.76
C ARG A 279 9.96 -24.31 0.06
N GLU A 280 10.54 -25.37 -0.51
CA GLU A 280 11.81 -25.31 -1.24
C GLU A 280 11.72 -24.36 -2.45
N ARG A 281 10.62 -24.41 -3.21
CA ARG A 281 10.39 -23.46 -4.32
C ARG A 281 10.26 -22.01 -3.85
N VAL A 282 9.54 -21.76 -2.75
CA VAL A 282 9.40 -20.41 -2.17
C VAL A 282 10.75 -19.89 -1.67
N LEU A 283 11.57 -20.75 -1.05
CA LEU A 283 12.93 -20.40 -0.61
C LEU A 283 13.83 -20.07 -1.79
N ALA A 284 13.79 -20.85 -2.88
CA ALA A 284 14.55 -20.57 -4.08
C ALA A 284 14.20 -19.19 -4.66
N ARG A 285 12.89 -18.87 -4.74
CA ARG A 285 12.42 -17.54 -5.17
C ARG A 285 12.86 -16.43 -4.23
N LEU A 286 12.84 -16.66 -2.91
CA LEU A 286 13.34 -15.68 -1.95
C LEU A 286 14.82 -15.36 -2.20
N HIS A 287 15.65 -16.37 -2.46
CA HIS A 287 17.06 -16.16 -2.80
C HIS A 287 17.23 -15.37 -4.10
N GLU A 288 16.40 -15.66 -5.10
CA GLU A 288 16.39 -14.92 -6.37
C GLU A 288 16.04 -13.44 -6.15
N GLU A 289 15.00 -13.13 -5.38
CA GLU A 289 14.61 -11.74 -5.09
C GLU A 289 15.67 -10.97 -4.31
N VAL A 290 16.30 -11.63 -3.32
CA VAL A 290 17.42 -11.05 -2.58
C VAL A 290 18.58 -10.75 -3.55
N ALA A 291 18.92 -11.68 -4.44
CA ALA A 291 19.97 -11.48 -5.42
C ALA A 291 19.64 -10.34 -6.42
N ASN A 292 18.38 -10.21 -6.84
CA ASN A 292 17.91 -9.13 -7.70
C ASN A 292 18.07 -7.76 -7.01
N LEU A 293 17.70 -7.65 -5.73
CA LEU A 293 17.90 -6.43 -4.94
C LEU A 293 19.39 -6.09 -4.75
N GLU A 294 20.23 -7.09 -4.48
CA GLU A 294 21.67 -6.90 -4.36
C GLU A 294 22.31 -6.45 -5.67
N ARG A 295 21.87 -7.04 -6.79
CA ARG A 295 22.29 -6.65 -8.14
C ARG A 295 21.84 -5.23 -8.48
N ALA A 296 20.61 -4.85 -8.10
CA ALA A 296 20.10 -3.50 -8.28
C ALA A 296 20.93 -2.48 -7.50
N ARG A 297 21.21 -2.77 -6.23
CA ARG A 297 22.10 -1.96 -5.39
C ARG A 297 23.47 -1.80 -6.05
N PHE A 298 24.10 -2.90 -6.47
CA PHE A 298 25.43 -2.87 -7.08
C PHE A 298 25.43 -2.03 -8.37
N SER A 299 24.41 -2.18 -9.21
CA SER A 299 24.26 -1.39 -10.44
C SER A 299 24.14 0.11 -10.13
N LEU A 300 23.37 0.49 -9.10
CA LEU A 300 23.25 1.88 -8.68
C LEU A 300 24.54 2.45 -8.09
N THR A 301 25.32 1.66 -7.36
CA THR A 301 26.65 2.07 -6.87
C THR A 301 27.60 2.38 -8.03
N LEU A 302 27.53 1.64 -9.14
CA LEU A 302 28.34 1.92 -10.33
C LEU A 302 27.89 3.20 -11.04
N LEU A 303 26.58 3.44 -11.10
CA LEU A 303 25.98 4.64 -11.72
C LEU A 303 26.31 5.93 -10.99
N HIS A 304 26.55 5.88 -9.68
CA HIS A 304 26.94 7.05 -8.90
C HIS A 304 28.28 7.67 -9.36
N GLY A 305 29.03 6.98 -10.23
CA GLY A 305 30.29 7.45 -10.83
C GLY A 305 30.19 8.14 -12.21
N GLY A 306 29.00 8.25 -12.83
CA GLY A 306 28.83 8.78 -14.20
C GLY A 306 27.44 9.36 -14.51
N ASP A 307 27.31 10.13 -15.60
CA ASP A 307 26.09 10.87 -15.99
C ASP A 307 25.24 10.05 -16.97
N ASP A 308 24.64 8.94 -16.50
CA ASP A 308 24.07 7.90 -17.37
C ASP A 308 22.56 7.66 -17.16
N ALA A 309 21.74 8.62 -17.63
CA ALA A 309 20.28 8.50 -17.66
C ALA A 309 19.78 7.25 -18.44
N VAL A 310 20.51 6.82 -19.47
CA VAL A 310 20.19 5.63 -20.29
C VAL A 310 20.36 4.34 -19.50
N GLU A 311 21.39 4.24 -18.66
CA GLU A 311 21.60 3.04 -17.85
C GLU A 311 20.58 2.92 -16.72
N LEU A 312 20.09 4.05 -16.19
CA LEU A 312 18.96 4.08 -15.25
C LEU A 312 17.66 3.56 -15.90
N ASP A 313 17.40 3.91 -17.17
CA ASP A 313 16.24 3.38 -17.91
C ASP A 313 16.36 1.87 -18.14
N LEU A 314 17.53 1.38 -18.53
CA LEU A 314 17.79 -0.05 -18.70
C LEU A 314 17.70 -0.83 -17.37
N LEU A 315 18.06 -0.20 -16.25
CA LEU A 315 17.90 -0.79 -14.93
C LEU A 315 16.41 -0.87 -14.57
N HIS A 316 15.64 0.19 -14.82
CA HIS A 316 14.21 0.23 -14.60
C HIS A 316 13.47 -0.87 -15.38
N GLU A 317 13.76 -1.01 -16.67
CA GLU A 317 13.14 -2.05 -17.52
C GLU A 317 13.49 -3.46 -17.03
N ARG A 318 14.75 -3.70 -16.63
CA ARG A 318 15.18 -5.00 -16.08
C ARG A 318 14.46 -5.34 -14.77
N LEU A 319 14.32 -4.38 -13.86
CA LEU A 319 13.61 -4.59 -12.60
C LEU A 319 12.11 -4.79 -12.83
N GLN A 320 11.53 -4.09 -13.79
CA GLN A 320 10.13 -4.24 -14.16
C GLN A 320 9.85 -5.62 -14.77
N HIS A 321 10.72 -6.13 -15.65
CA HIS A 321 10.60 -7.49 -16.17
C HIS A 321 10.75 -8.55 -15.08
N GLY A 322 11.67 -8.36 -14.12
CA GLY A 322 11.80 -9.24 -12.95
C GLY A 322 10.53 -9.27 -12.10
N ALA A 323 9.96 -8.09 -11.81
CA ALA A 323 8.74 -7.97 -11.02
C ALA A 323 7.51 -8.61 -11.71
N VAL A 324 7.33 -8.39 -13.02
CA VAL A 324 6.19 -8.92 -13.79
C VAL A 324 6.28 -10.44 -13.94
N ALA A 325 7.48 -11.00 -14.15
CA ALA A 325 7.66 -12.45 -14.18
C ALA A 325 7.20 -13.09 -12.86
N CYS A 326 7.45 -12.43 -11.73
CA CYS A 326 7.06 -12.89 -10.40
C CYS A 326 5.53 -12.94 -10.21
N GLU A 327 4.80 -11.89 -10.63
CA GLU A 327 3.33 -11.82 -10.54
C GLU A 327 2.65 -12.91 -11.40
N SER A 328 3.17 -13.13 -12.62
CA SER A 328 2.58 -14.11 -13.55
C SER A 328 2.68 -15.57 -13.07
N GLU A 329 3.71 -15.90 -12.29
CA GLU A 329 3.85 -17.23 -11.71
C GLU A 329 3.05 -17.43 -10.42
N GLU A 330 2.73 -16.35 -9.69
CA GLU A 330 1.84 -16.42 -8.52
C GLU A 330 0.40 -16.78 -8.93
N ASP A 331 -0.12 -16.16 -10.00
CA ASP A 331 -1.47 -16.43 -10.51
C ASP A 331 -1.67 -17.88 -10.97
N LEU A 332 -0.62 -18.50 -11.52
CA LEU A 332 -0.61 -19.91 -11.90
C LEU A 332 -0.64 -20.85 -10.69
N THR A 333 -0.20 -20.40 -9.52
CA THR A 333 -0.23 -21.20 -8.28
C THR A 333 -1.50 -21.02 -7.45
N VAL A 334 -2.17 -19.87 -7.56
CA VAL A 334 -3.44 -19.60 -6.84
C VAL A 334 -4.66 -20.16 -7.58
N SER A 335 -4.61 -20.29 -8.91
CA SER A 335 -5.72 -20.86 -9.72
C SER A 335 -5.94 -22.37 -9.60
N ARG A 336 -5.41 -23.04 -8.57
CA ARG A 336 -5.82 -24.42 -8.24
C ARG A 336 -6.23 -24.56 -6.79
N PRO A 337 -7.54 -24.41 -6.55
CA PRO A 337 -8.23 -25.37 -5.70
C PRO A 337 -9.52 -25.84 -6.38
N VAL A 338 -9.69 -27.15 -6.52
CA VAL A 338 -10.72 -27.96 -5.85
C VAL A 338 -10.42 -29.40 -6.24
N LEU A 339 -10.15 -30.20 -5.20
CA LEU A 339 -10.16 -31.64 -5.23
C LEU A 339 -11.58 -32.10 -5.63
N THR A 340 -11.67 -32.89 -6.70
CA THR A 340 -12.60 -34.03 -6.75
C THR A 340 -11.79 -35.28 -6.46
#